data_AF-A0A538S3V9-F1
#
_entry.id   AF-A0A538S3V9-F1
#
_cell.length_a   1.000
_cell.length_b   1.000
_cell.length_c   1.000
_cell.angle_alpha   90.00
_cell.angle_beta   90.00
_cell.angle_gamma   90.00
#
_symmetry.space_group_name_H-M   'P 1'
#
loop_
_entity.id
_entity.type
_entity.pdbx_description
1 polymer ?
#
loop_
_entity_poly.entity_id
_entity_poly.type
_entity_poly.pdbx_seq_one_letter_code
_entity_poly.pdbx_strand_id
1 'polypeptide(L)'
;MRTYFSLWAVLLLAPAMVAQSRQDDIPPSRYGVIQNLARYPQADPKQALASVLKAIEDQRIDYLLAHLADPEFVDDRVKQVYGGKFDELVRETKTKLADYPASVKELERFAKEGEWQDTKDSAVAKLKDVKERQVYMKKVGNRWYFENKQKAEESK
;
A
#
# COMPACT_ATOMS: atom_id res chain seq x y z
N MET A 1 75.11 -6.07 35.58
CA MET A 1 74.17 -6.48 34.52
C MET A 1 72.78 -6.55 35.11
N ARG A 2 71.94 -5.54 34.84
CA ARG A 2 70.53 -5.50 35.27
C ARG A 2 69.70 -5.10 34.05
N THR A 3 68.91 -6.04 33.58
CA THR A 3 67.98 -5.94 32.46
C THR A 3 66.76 -5.12 32.89
N TYR A 4 66.38 -4.10 32.11
CA TYR A 4 65.15 -3.34 32.33
C TYR A 4 64.18 -3.55 31.17
N PHE A 5 63.13 -4.30 31.53
CA PHE A 5 61.73 -4.28 31.11
C PHE A 5 61.30 -3.43 29.91
N SER A 6 60.74 -4.16 28.94
CA SER A 6 59.85 -3.71 27.87
C SER A 6 58.59 -3.03 28.42
N LEU A 7 58.16 -1.94 27.77
CA LEU A 7 56.79 -1.43 27.88
C LEU A 7 56.24 -1.20 26.47
N TRP A 8 55.49 -2.17 25.96
CA TRP A 8 54.65 -2.02 24.77
C TRP A 8 53.28 -1.52 25.23
N ALA A 9 52.95 -0.27 24.90
CA ALA A 9 51.61 0.27 25.09
C ALA A 9 50.74 -0.17 23.89
N VAL A 10 49.84 -1.14 24.12
CA VAL A 10 48.78 -1.48 23.17
C VAL A 10 47.61 -0.53 23.39
N LEU A 11 47.41 0.39 22.44
CA LEU A 11 46.26 1.29 22.40
C LEU A 11 45.06 0.51 21.84
N LEU A 12 44.15 0.06 22.70
CA LEU A 12 42.89 -0.58 22.31
C LEU A 12 41.90 0.48 21.81
N LEU A 13 41.74 0.59 20.48
CA LEU A 13 40.60 1.29 19.87
C LEU A 13 39.33 0.46 20.10
N ALA A 14 38.45 0.94 20.97
CA ALA A 14 37.10 0.40 21.09
C ALA A 14 36.24 0.88 19.91
N PRO A 15 35.59 -0.01 19.13
CA PRO A 15 34.60 0.42 18.16
C PRO A 15 33.37 0.90 18.91
N ALA A 16 33.04 2.18 18.76
CA ALA A 16 31.75 2.72 19.15
C ALA A 16 30.66 1.98 18.36
N MET A 17 29.99 1.02 19.00
CA MET A 17 28.74 0.48 18.50
C MET A 17 27.75 1.64 18.41
N VAL A 18 27.48 2.10 17.18
CA VAL A 18 26.33 2.92 16.86
C VAL A 18 25.11 2.07 17.17
N ALA A 19 24.59 2.20 18.38
CA ALA A 19 23.24 1.82 18.73
C ALA A 19 22.32 2.78 17.96
N GLN A 20 22.03 2.44 16.70
CA GLN A 20 20.91 3.02 15.97
C GLN A 20 19.66 2.70 16.78
N SER A 21 19.14 3.71 17.47
CA SER A 21 17.86 3.66 18.14
C SER A 21 16.82 3.15 17.14
N ARG A 22 16.32 1.93 17.38
CA ARG A 22 15.06 1.47 16.78
C ARG A 22 14.00 2.38 17.36
N GLN A 23 13.71 3.45 16.62
CA GLN A 23 12.62 4.36 16.90
C GLN A 23 11.37 3.48 16.95
N ASP A 24 10.78 3.34 18.14
CA ASP A 24 9.65 2.43 18.39
C ASP A 24 8.62 2.54 17.26
N ASP A 25 8.42 1.42 16.57
CA ASP A 25 7.75 1.26 15.27
C ASP A 25 6.24 1.54 15.36
N ILE A 26 5.83 2.78 15.68
CA ILE A 26 4.43 3.16 15.48
C ILE A 26 4.15 3.07 13.98
N PRO A 27 3.26 2.16 13.53
CA PRO A 27 3.02 2.00 12.10
C PRO A 27 2.57 3.33 11.50
N PRO A 28 3.04 3.69 10.30
CA PRO A 28 2.65 4.94 9.64
C PRO A 28 1.14 5.14 9.67
N SER A 29 0.70 6.26 10.25
CA SER A 29 -0.71 6.64 10.30
C SER A 29 -1.02 7.60 9.15
N ARG A 30 -2.11 7.33 8.42
CA ARG A 30 -2.66 8.24 7.40
C ARG A 30 -4.11 8.52 7.74
N TYR A 31 -4.46 9.80 7.81
CA TYR A 31 -5.81 10.24 8.21
C TYR A 31 -6.27 9.67 9.56
N GLY A 32 -5.35 9.46 10.50
CA GLY A 32 -5.65 8.86 11.80
C GLY A 32 -5.85 7.34 11.77
N VAL A 33 -5.72 6.69 10.61
CA VAL A 33 -5.84 5.23 10.46
C VAL A 33 -4.47 4.59 10.58
N ILE A 34 -4.32 3.69 11.57
CA ILE A 34 -3.08 2.94 11.81
C ILE A 34 -2.94 1.82 10.78
N GLN A 35 -1.75 1.69 10.20
CA GLN A 35 -1.42 0.61 9.25
C GLN A 35 -1.43 -0.78 9.92
N ASN A 36 -1.96 -1.79 9.22
CA ASN A 36 -1.96 -3.18 9.67
C ASN A 36 -1.63 -4.15 8.51
N LEU A 37 -0.33 -4.28 8.20
CA LEU A 37 0.16 -5.15 7.11
C LEU A 37 -0.03 -6.65 7.40
N ALA A 38 -0.16 -7.04 8.68
CA ALA A 38 -0.42 -8.43 9.05
C ALA A 38 -1.83 -8.87 8.63
N ARG A 39 -2.83 -7.98 8.77
CA ARG A 39 -4.21 -8.24 8.32
C ARG A 39 -4.42 -7.95 6.84
N TYR A 40 -3.74 -6.93 6.32
CA TYR A 40 -3.87 -6.44 4.94
C TYR A 40 -2.51 -6.38 4.25
N PRO A 41 -1.95 -7.53 3.81
CA PRO A 41 -0.66 -7.59 3.15
C PRO A 41 -0.66 -6.87 1.78
N GLN A 42 0.49 -6.28 1.44
CA GLN A 42 0.68 -5.49 0.21
C GLN A 42 2.04 -5.78 -0.47
N ALA A 43 2.61 -6.98 -0.26
CA ALA A 43 3.95 -7.31 -0.76
C ALA A 43 3.96 -7.54 -2.28
N ASP A 44 2.83 -8.01 -2.82
CA ASP A 44 2.62 -8.24 -4.26
C ASP A 44 1.22 -7.76 -4.71
N PRO A 45 0.98 -7.63 -6.03
CA PRO A 45 -0.29 -7.13 -6.55
C PRO A 45 -1.51 -7.96 -6.15
N LYS A 46 -1.37 -9.29 -6.08
CA LYS A 46 -2.47 -10.21 -5.76
C LYS A 46 -2.85 -10.08 -4.29
N GLN A 47 -1.84 -10.04 -3.41
CA GLN A 47 -2.05 -9.78 -1.97
C GLN A 47 -2.70 -8.43 -1.73
N ALA A 48 -2.25 -7.37 -2.41
CA ALA A 48 -2.83 -6.05 -2.27
C ALA A 48 -4.30 -6.01 -2.74
N LEU A 49 -4.64 -6.66 -3.87
CA LEU A 49 -6.04 -6.76 -4.31
C LEU A 49 -6.90 -7.58 -3.34
N ALA A 50 -6.37 -8.70 -2.82
CA ALA A 50 -7.05 -9.49 -1.80
C ALA A 50 -7.30 -8.67 -0.52
N SER A 51 -6.34 -7.83 -0.13
CA SER A 51 -6.47 -6.90 0.99
C SER A 51 -7.56 -5.84 0.76
N VAL A 52 -7.71 -5.35 -0.47
CA VAL A 52 -8.79 -4.41 -0.84
C VAL A 52 -10.15 -5.08 -0.64
N LEU A 53 -10.33 -6.29 -1.18
CA LEU A 53 -11.57 -7.07 -1.02
C LEU A 53 -11.86 -7.35 0.46
N LYS A 54 -10.83 -7.74 1.22
CA LYS A 54 -10.96 -7.96 2.67
C LYS A 54 -11.37 -6.70 3.42
N ALA A 55 -10.82 -5.52 3.07
CA ALA A 55 -11.20 -4.27 3.70
C ALA A 55 -12.66 -3.87 3.37
N ILE A 56 -13.14 -4.19 2.18
CA ILE A 56 -14.56 -4.02 1.80
C ILE A 56 -15.45 -4.94 2.66
N GLU A 57 -15.09 -6.23 2.76
CA GLU A 57 -15.80 -7.22 3.58
C GLU A 57 -15.85 -6.82 5.07
N ASP A 58 -14.72 -6.38 5.62
CA ASP A 58 -14.58 -5.90 6.99
C ASP A 58 -15.26 -4.51 7.23
N GLN A 59 -15.87 -3.91 6.19
CA GLN A 59 -16.42 -2.54 6.18
C GLN A 59 -15.42 -1.44 6.58
N ARG A 60 -14.11 -1.72 6.43
CA ARG A 60 -12.97 -0.83 6.72
C ARG A 60 -12.61 0.03 5.52
N ILE A 61 -13.59 0.81 5.04
CA ILE A 61 -13.40 1.71 3.89
C ILE A 61 -12.42 2.86 4.21
N ASP A 62 -12.35 3.26 5.48
CA ASP A 62 -11.31 4.14 6.02
C ASP A 62 -9.91 3.57 5.74
N TYR A 63 -9.70 2.29 6.04
CA TYR A 63 -8.42 1.62 5.83
C TYR A 63 -8.11 1.43 4.35
N LEU A 64 -9.10 1.04 3.55
CA LEU A 64 -8.96 0.91 2.10
C LEU A 64 -8.40 2.20 1.51
N LEU A 65 -9.04 3.33 1.80
CA LEU A 65 -8.62 4.63 1.25
C LEU A 65 -7.29 5.09 1.86
N ALA A 66 -7.06 4.90 3.15
CA ALA A 66 -5.83 5.36 3.79
C ALA A 66 -4.58 4.56 3.38
N HIS A 67 -4.70 3.25 3.15
CA HIS A 67 -3.54 2.36 3.03
C HIS A 67 -3.51 1.46 1.80
N LEU A 68 -4.64 1.17 1.16
CA LEU A 68 -4.72 0.22 0.05
C LEU A 68 -4.93 0.88 -1.30
N ALA A 69 -5.63 2.01 -1.36
CA ALA A 69 -5.76 2.81 -2.56
C ALA A 69 -4.49 3.63 -2.83
N ASP A 70 -4.32 4.04 -4.09
CA ASP A 70 -3.25 4.93 -4.51
C ASP A 70 -3.19 6.18 -3.59
N PRO A 71 -2.07 6.39 -2.87
CA PRO A 71 -1.93 7.48 -1.93
C PRO A 71 -2.15 8.86 -2.56
N GLU A 72 -1.62 9.10 -3.77
CA GLU A 72 -1.68 10.40 -4.44
C GLU A 72 -3.10 10.72 -4.87
N PHE A 73 -3.78 9.74 -5.47
CA PHE A 73 -5.20 9.87 -5.84
C PHE A 73 -6.08 10.23 -4.63
N VAL A 74 -5.86 9.55 -3.49
CA VAL A 74 -6.64 9.79 -2.28
C VAL A 74 -6.36 11.19 -1.73
N ASP A 75 -5.09 11.57 -1.63
CA ASP A 75 -4.67 12.88 -1.10
C ASP A 75 -5.24 14.02 -1.96
N ASP A 76 -5.17 13.88 -3.29
CA ASP A 76 -5.75 14.84 -4.22
C ASP A 76 -7.27 14.91 -4.08
N ARG A 77 -7.96 13.77 -4.00
CA ARG A 77 -9.42 13.74 -3.87
C ARG A 77 -9.88 14.38 -2.55
N VAL A 78 -9.22 14.07 -1.44
CA VAL A 78 -9.50 14.65 -0.13
C VAL A 78 -9.32 16.17 -0.16
N LYS A 79 -8.23 16.65 -0.75
CA LYS A 79 -7.91 18.08 -0.84
C LYS A 79 -8.87 18.82 -1.78
N GLN A 80 -9.01 18.35 -3.02
CA GLN A 80 -9.68 19.08 -4.10
C GLN A 80 -11.21 18.98 -4.05
N VAL A 81 -11.76 17.84 -3.61
CA VAL A 81 -13.21 17.60 -3.66
C VAL A 81 -13.88 17.80 -2.31
N TYR A 82 -13.21 17.40 -1.21
CA TYR A 82 -13.81 17.48 0.14
C TYR A 82 -13.15 18.52 1.06
N GLY A 83 -12.24 19.35 0.54
CA GLY A 83 -11.61 20.43 1.30
C GLY A 83 -10.85 19.92 2.54
N GLY A 84 -10.16 18.79 2.41
CA GLY A 84 -9.40 18.17 3.50
C GLY A 84 -10.19 17.17 4.36
N LYS A 85 -11.50 16.98 4.11
CA LYS A 85 -12.36 16.12 4.93
C LYS A 85 -12.32 14.66 4.43
N PHE A 86 -11.41 13.86 4.98
CA PHE A 86 -11.29 12.44 4.64
C PHE A 86 -12.57 11.64 4.90
N ASP A 87 -13.29 11.93 5.98
CA ASP A 87 -14.53 11.21 6.33
C ASP A 87 -15.64 11.34 5.28
N GLU A 88 -15.66 12.45 4.52
CA GLU A 88 -16.61 12.65 3.42
C GLU A 88 -16.29 11.71 2.24
N LEU A 89 -15.00 11.54 1.91
CA LEU A 89 -14.57 10.55 0.91
C LEU A 89 -14.89 9.13 1.36
N VAL A 90 -14.71 8.81 2.65
CA VAL A 90 -15.09 7.51 3.21
C VAL A 90 -16.60 7.28 3.06
N ARG A 91 -17.42 8.29 3.37
CA ARG A 91 -18.88 8.20 3.24
C ARG A 91 -19.32 8.03 1.79
N GLU A 92 -18.80 8.81 0.86
CA GLU A 92 -19.11 8.66 -0.57
C GLU A 92 -18.73 7.27 -1.08
N THR A 93 -17.53 6.79 -0.74
CA THR A 93 -17.07 5.47 -1.18
C THR A 93 -17.94 4.36 -0.61
N LYS A 94 -18.37 4.46 0.66
CA LYS A 94 -19.33 3.52 1.26
C LYS A 94 -20.65 3.48 0.49
N THR A 95 -21.23 4.65 0.18
CA THR A 95 -22.47 4.74 -0.60
C THR A 95 -22.31 4.11 -1.97
N LYS A 96 -21.23 4.43 -2.70
CA LYS A 96 -20.96 3.84 -4.01
C LYS A 96 -20.81 2.32 -3.96
N LEU A 97 -20.11 1.78 -2.98
CA LEU A 97 -19.96 0.33 -2.85
C LEU A 97 -21.31 -0.36 -2.54
N ALA A 98 -22.18 0.29 -1.77
CA ALA A 98 -23.52 -0.20 -1.48
C ALA A 98 -24.44 -0.15 -2.71
N ASP A 99 -24.36 0.92 -3.52
CA ASP A 99 -25.17 1.10 -4.73
C ASP A 99 -24.76 0.18 -5.87
N TYR A 100 -23.49 -0.24 -5.92
CA TYR A 100 -22.93 -1.05 -7.00
C TYR A 100 -22.29 -2.37 -6.51
N PRO A 101 -23.07 -3.29 -5.90
CA PRO A 101 -22.53 -4.56 -5.37
C PRO A 101 -21.97 -5.48 -6.47
N ALA A 102 -22.44 -5.32 -7.71
CA ALA A 102 -21.90 -6.03 -8.86
C ALA A 102 -20.41 -5.70 -9.11
N SER A 103 -19.98 -4.47 -8.83
CA SER A 103 -18.58 -4.05 -8.97
C SER A 103 -17.66 -4.78 -8.00
N VAL A 104 -18.14 -5.08 -6.78
CA VAL A 104 -17.37 -5.87 -5.80
C VAL A 104 -17.23 -7.32 -6.27
N LYS A 105 -18.32 -7.93 -6.75
CA LYS A 105 -18.29 -9.30 -7.30
C LYS A 105 -17.36 -9.40 -8.51
N GLU A 106 -17.33 -8.37 -9.35
CA GLU A 106 -16.39 -8.33 -10.46
C GLU A 106 -14.94 -8.19 -9.98
N LEU A 107 -14.68 -7.36 -8.98
CA LEU A 107 -13.35 -7.23 -8.37
C LEU A 107 -12.87 -8.57 -7.76
N GLU A 108 -13.76 -9.31 -7.11
CA GLU A 108 -13.49 -10.68 -6.65
C GLU A 108 -13.13 -11.61 -7.81
N ARG A 109 -13.82 -11.46 -8.94
CA ARG A 109 -13.55 -12.24 -10.14
C ARG A 109 -12.17 -11.92 -10.72
N PHE A 110 -11.77 -10.65 -10.79
CA PHE A 110 -10.39 -10.27 -11.16
C PHE A 110 -9.36 -10.88 -10.22
N ALA A 111 -9.63 -10.95 -8.91
CA ALA A 111 -8.72 -11.56 -7.95
C ALA A 111 -8.57 -13.08 -8.16
N LYS A 112 -9.64 -13.78 -8.56
CA LYS A 112 -9.67 -15.25 -8.73
C LYS A 112 -9.24 -15.72 -10.12
N GLU A 113 -9.74 -15.06 -11.16
CA GLU A 113 -9.65 -15.49 -12.56
C GLU A 113 -8.78 -14.57 -13.42
N GLY A 114 -8.35 -13.43 -12.87
CA GLY A 114 -7.59 -12.43 -13.63
C GLY A 114 -6.27 -12.99 -14.12
N GLU A 115 -5.99 -12.77 -15.41
CA GLU A 115 -4.66 -12.91 -15.97
C GLU A 115 -3.84 -11.68 -15.61
N TRP A 116 -2.75 -11.90 -14.88
CA TRP A 116 -1.88 -10.84 -14.37
C TRP A 116 -0.73 -10.58 -15.34
N GLN A 117 -0.53 -9.31 -15.65
CA GLN A 117 0.64 -8.79 -16.35
C GLN A 117 1.33 -7.80 -15.42
N ASP A 118 2.50 -8.15 -14.91
CA ASP A 118 3.26 -7.35 -13.96
C ASP A 118 4.55 -6.80 -14.57
N THR A 119 4.86 -5.55 -14.22
CA THR A 119 6.14 -4.89 -14.41
C THR A 119 6.81 -4.68 -13.05
N LYS A 120 7.94 -3.97 -13.03
CA LYS A 120 8.65 -3.63 -11.80
C LYS A 120 7.79 -2.80 -10.82
N ASP A 121 6.93 -1.94 -11.35
CA ASP A 121 6.23 -0.87 -10.64
C ASP A 121 4.72 -0.79 -10.92
N SER A 122 4.20 -1.62 -11.82
CA SER A 122 2.78 -1.68 -12.16
C SER A 122 2.34 -3.12 -12.37
N ALA A 123 1.05 -3.40 -12.18
CA ALA A 123 0.46 -4.67 -12.54
C ALA A 123 -0.98 -4.47 -12.98
N VAL A 124 -1.40 -5.29 -13.93
CA VAL A 124 -2.75 -5.23 -14.50
C VAL A 124 -3.36 -6.63 -14.48
N ALA A 125 -4.55 -6.76 -13.90
CA ALA A 125 -5.37 -7.95 -14.01
C ALA A 125 -6.44 -7.78 -15.09
N LYS A 126 -6.54 -8.76 -15.98
CA LYS A 126 -7.51 -8.78 -17.11
C LYS A 126 -8.34 -10.06 -17.06
N LEU A 127 -9.63 -9.97 -17.40
CA LEU A 127 -10.47 -11.16 -17.61
C LEU A 127 -10.59 -11.42 -19.12
N LYS A 128 -10.54 -12.69 -19.54
CA LYS A 128 -10.56 -13.08 -20.96
C LYS A 128 -11.82 -12.63 -21.69
N ASP A 129 -12.94 -12.62 -20.97
CA ASP A 129 -14.28 -12.31 -21.46
C ASP A 129 -14.68 -10.85 -21.23
N VAL A 130 -13.91 -10.08 -20.43
CA VAL A 130 -14.19 -8.66 -20.15
C VAL A 130 -13.05 -7.79 -20.65
N LYS A 131 -13.12 -7.36 -21.92
CA LYS A 131 -12.06 -6.57 -22.57
C LYS A 131 -12.03 -5.09 -22.17
N GLU A 132 -13.14 -4.58 -21.65
CA GLU A 132 -13.32 -3.16 -21.35
C GLU A 132 -12.88 -2.79 -19.93
N ARG A 133 -12.81 -3.76 -19.01
CA ARG A 133 -12.44 -3.54 -17.62
C ARG A 133 -11.13 -4.24 -17.29
N GLN A 134 -10.32 -3.55 -16.49
CA GLN A 134 -9.04 -4.03 -16.01
C GLN A 134 -8.85 -3.48 -14.60
N VAL A 135 -8.14 -4.24 -13.77
CA VAL A 135 -7.74 -3.80 -12.44
C VAL A 135 -6.28 -3.42 -12.48
N TYR A 136 -5.97 -2.19 -12.07
CA TYR A 136 -4.63 -1.65 -12.06
C TYR A 136 -4.09 -1.60 -10.63
N MET A 137 -2.83 -1.99 -10.47
CA MET A 137 -2.08 -1.89 -9.25
C MET A 137 -0.79 -1.11 -9.53
N LYS A 138 -0.40 -0.23 -8.61
CA LYS A 138 0.88 0.47 -8.68
C LYS A 138 1.73 0.18 -7.46
N LYS A 139 3.05 0.14 -7.64
CA LYS A 139 4.00 -0.02 -6.55
C LYS A 139 4.55 1.34 -6.12
N VAL A 140 4.41 1.68 -4.84
CA VAL A 140 5.04 2.87 -4.24
C VAL A 140 5.95 2.43 -3.10
N GLY A 141 7.24 2.65 -3.27
CA GLY A 141 8.27 2.05 -2.41
C GLY A 141 8.20 0.53 -2.45
N ASN A 142 7.96 -0.09 -1.29
CA ASN A 142 7.89 -1.55 -1.15
C ASN A 142 6.46 -2.10 -1.07
N ARG A 143 5.43 -1.28 -1.33
CA ARG A 143 4.01 -1.67 -1.21
C ARG A 143 3.27 -1.53 -2.52
N TRP A 144 2.31 -2.41 -2.75
CA TRP A 144 1.36 -2.36 -3.86
C TRP A 144 0.03 -1.72 -3.43
N TYR A 145 -0.52 -0.89 -4.30
CA TYR A 145 -1.75 -0.13 -4.08
C TYR A 145 -2.69 -0.31 -5.26
N PHE A 146 -3.99 -0.28 -4.96
CA PHE A 146 -5.06 -0.29 -5.94
C PHE A 146 -5.18 1.08 -6.59
N GLU A 147 -5.05 1.10 -7.91
CA GLU A 147 -5.06 2.32 -8.70
C GLU A 147 -6.44 2.54 -9.31
N ASN A 148 -7.04 3.69 -9.00
CA ASN A 148 -8.33 4.07 -9.58
C ASN A 148 -8.12 4.67 -10.98
N LYS A 149 -7.76 3.84 -11.95
CA LYS A 149 -7.69 4.20 -13.37
C LYS A 149 -8.99 3.84 -14.06
N GLN A 150 -9.61 4.81 -14.72
CA GLN A 150 -10.53 4.54 -15.82
C GLN A 150 -9.70 4.34 -17.08
N LYS A 151 -10.11 3.41 -17.95
CA LYS A 151 -9.47 3.22 -19.26
C LYS A 151 -9.43 4.59 -19.94
N ALA A 152 -8.24 5.09 -20.26
CA ALA A 152 -8.12 6.30 -21.05
C ALA A 152 -8.88 6.02 -22.36
N GLU A 153 -9.91 6.81 -22.66
CA GLU A 153 -10.42 6.87 -24.02
C GLU A 153 -9.22 7.27 -24.87
N GLU A 154 -8.75 6.36 -25.73
CA GLU A 154 -7.77 6.70 -26.75
C GLU A 154 -8.36 7.87 -27.53
N SER A 155 -7.82 9.08 -27.32
CA SER A 155 -8.14 10.22 -28.16
C SER A 155 -7.73 9.85 -29.58
N LYS A 156 -8.71 9.52 -30.41
CA LYS A 156 -8.53 9.35 -31.85
C LYS A 156 -8.08 10.66 -32.49
#